data_AF-A0A4Y2D444-F1
#
_entry.id   AF-A0A4Y2D444-F1
#
_cell.length_a   1.000
_cell.length_b   1.000
_cell.length_c   1.000
_cell.angle_alpha   90.00
_cell.angle_beta   90.00
_cell.angle_gamma   90.00
#
_symmetry.space_group_name_H-M   'P 1'
#
loop_
_entity.id
_entity.type
_entity.pdbx_description
1 polymer ?
#
loop_
_entity_poly.entity_id
_entity_poly.type
_entity_poly.pdbx_seq_one_letter_code
_entity_poly.pdbx_strand_id
1 'polypeptide(L)'
;MINWSLITITSAPILRNISTAGISSIVRDKKNPEWDFVHFPCHTQAVERSFKLVTEVSAKVYGFQNRDGFVRSTYFSRSIMPEFYHKADFKPLPAE
;
A
#
# COMPACT_ATOMS: atom_id res chain seq x y z
N MET A 1 -6.11 -18.27 -10.01
CA MET A 1 -7.34 -17.43 -9.92
C MET A 1 -7.72 -17.35 -8.45
N ILE A 2 -8.00 -16.17 -7.90
CA ILE A 2 -8.37 -16.03 -6.48
C ILE A 2 -9.78 -16.59 -6.29
N ASN A 3 -9.95 -17.54 -5.38
CA ASN A 3 -11.26 -18.09 -5.06
C ASN A 3 -11.89 -17.27 -3.92
N TRP A 4 -12.79 -16.36 -4.27
CA TRP A 4 -13.47 -15.47 -3.33
C TRP A 4 -14.41 -16.21 -2.35
N SER A 5 -14.88 -17.42 -2.66
CA SER A 5 -15.73 -18.19 -1.74
C SER A 5 -14.97 -18.84 -0.58
N LEU A 6 -13.64 -18.94 -0.69
CA LEU A 6 -12.76 -19.47 0.35
C LEU A 6 -12.17 -18.37 1.25
N ILE A 7 -12.48 -17.09 0.99
CA ILE A 7 -11.89 -15.95 1.68
C ILE A 7 -12.97 -15.25 2.51
N THR A 8 -12.73 -15.11 3.82
CA THR A 8 -13.56 -14.31 4.70
C THR A 8 -13.38 -12.83 4.36
N ILE A 9 -14.37 -12.21 3.74
CA ILE A 9 -14.35 -10.78 3.44
C ILE A 9 -14.63 -10.01 4.73
N THR A 10 -13.58 -9.41 5.31
CA THR A 10 -13.70 -8.53 6.48
C THR A 10 -13.92 -7.09 6.06
N SER A 11 -14.73 -6.33 6.81
CA SER A 11 -14.86 -4.89 6.59
C SER A 11 -13.49 -4.21 6.68
N ALA A 12 -13.23 -3.27 5.77
CA ALA A 12 -12.00 -2.49 5.79
C ALA A 12 -11.88 -1.78 7.15
N PRO A 13 -10.68 -1.69 7.76
CA PRO A 13 -10.52 -1.07 9.08
C PRO A 13 -11.10 0.34 9.19
N ILE A 14 -11.03 1.11 8.10
CA ILE A 14 -11.60 2.46 8.00
C ILE A 14 -13.14 2.47 8.07
N LEU A 15 -13.79 1.37 7.68
CA LEU A 15 -15.23 1.20 7.70
C LEU A 15 -15.72 0.40 8.92
N ARG A 16 -14.82 0.02 9.84
CA ARG A 16 -15.14 -0.88 10.96
C ARG A 16 -16.27 -0.35 11.86
N ASN A 17 -16.36 0.96 12.01
CA ASN A 17 -17.32 1.61 12.91
C ASN A 17 -18.57 2.13 12.19
N ILE A 18 -18.74 1.80 10.90
CA ILE A 18 -19.81 2.35 10.07
C ILE A 18 -20.77 1.22 9.67
N SER A 19 -22.06 1.43 9.93
CA SER A 19 -23.10 0.53 9.45
C SER A 19 -23.35 0.71 7.95
N THR A 20 -23.81 -0.34 7.27
CA THR A 20 -24.18 -0.28 5.86
C THR A 20 -25.24 0.81 5.59
N ALA A 21 -26.18 1.01 6.51
CA ALA A 21 -27.18 2.08 6.41
C ALA A 21 -26.55 3.48 6.45
N GLY A 22 -25.50 3.66 7.28
CA GLY A 22 -24.72 4.90 7.33
C GLY A 22 -24.00 5.18 6.01
N ILE A 23 -23.38 4.15 5.40
CA ILE A 23 -22.75 4.26 4.07
C ILE A 23 -23.78 4.70 3.02
N SER A 24 -24.95 4.05 3.00
CA SER A 24 -26.02 4.36 2.04
C SER A 24 -26.54 5.78 2.19
N SER A 25 -26.67 6.30 3.42
CA SER A 25 -27.07 7.69 3.66
C SER A 25 -26.02 8.67 3.13
N ILE A 26 -24.73 8.38 3.30
CA ILE A 26 -23.64 9.26 2.85
C ILE A 26 -23.56 9.34 1.33
N VAL A 27 -23.73 8.19 0.65
CA VAL A 27 -23.78 8.15 -0.82
C VAL A 27 -24.96 8.97 -1.34
N ARG A 28 -26.13 8.84 -0.69
CA ARG A 28 -27.36 9.53 -1.10
C ARG A 28 -27.31 11.03 -0.82
N ASP A 29 -26.91 11.39 0.39
CA ASP A 29 -27.09 12.75 0.90
C ASP A 29 -25.88 13.65 0.59
N LYS A 30 -24.75 13.06 0.14
CA LYS A 30 -23.44 13.70 -0.13
C LYS A 30 -22.91 14.60 0.98
N LYS A 31 -23.57 14.60 2.15
CA LYS A 31 -23.16 15.27 3.36
C LYS A 31 -22.38 14.26 4.16
N ASN A 32 -21.10 14.55 4.29
CA ASN A 32 -20.21 13.83 5.16
C ASN A 32 -20.23 14.57 6.51
N PRO A 33 -20.96 14.09 7.54
CA PRO A 33 -21.24 14.91 8.71
C PRO A 33 -19.96 15.27 9.47
N GLU A 34 -18.95 14.40 9.45
CA GLU A 34 -17.71 14.59 10.20
C GLU A 34 -16.70 13.48 9.89
N TRP A 35 -16.71 12.87 8.70
CA TRP A 35 -15.61 11.95 8.40
C TRP A 35 -14.40 12.77 8.03
N ASP A 36 -13.51 12.90 8.99
CA ASP A 36 -12.09 12.96 8.69
C ASP A 36 -11.73 11.60 8.05
N PHE A 37 -12.00 11.48 6.74
CA PHE A 37 -11.23 10.56 5.93
C PHE A 37 -9.80 10.95 6.23
N VAL A 38 -9.11 10.17 7.08
CA VAL A 38 -7.69 10.38 7.38
C VAL A 38 -7.07 10.67 6.04
N HIS A 39 -6.61 11.92 5.85
CA HIS A 39 -6.21 12.37 4.54
C HIS A 39 -4.92 11.64 4.20
N PHE A 40 -5.08 10.42 3.67
CA PHE A 40 -3.97 9.60 3.27
C PHE A 40 -3.34 10.33 2.09
N PRO A 41 -2.04 10.62 2.15
CA PRO A 41 -1.39 11.31 1.07
C PRO A 41 -1.18 10.30 -0.07
N CYS A 42 -2.26 10.08 -0.84
CA CYS A 42 -2.37 9.09 -1.91
C CYS A 42 -1.45 9.41 -3.09
N HIS A 43 -1.14 10.69 -3.30
CA HIS A 43 -0.28 11.18 -4.38
C HIS A 43 1.14 11.47 -3.88
N THR A 44 1.64 10.63 -2.98
CA THR A 44 3.04 10.68 -2.58
C THR A 44 3.88 9.76 -3.46
N GLN A 45 5.12 10.17 -3.68
CA GLN A 45 6.10 9.35 -4.38
C GLN A 45 6.28 7.95 -3.75
N ALA A 46 6.11 7.85 -2.43
CA ALA A 46 6.18 6.58 -1.71
C ALA A 46 5.05 5.61 -2.12
N VAL A 47 3.82 6.12 -2.24
CA VAL A 47 2.66 5.33 -2.69
C VAL A 47 2.85 4.88 -4.15
N GLU A 48 3.26 5.79 -5.03
CA GLU A 48 3.52 5.47 -6.44
C GLU A 48 4.60 4.40 -6.61
N ARG A 49 5.72 4.52 -5.87
CA ARG A 49 6.81 3.53 -5.87
C ARG A 49 6.36 2.17 -5.36
N SER A 50 5.48 2.15 -4.35
CA SER A 50 4.94 0.91 -3.79
C SER A 50 4.04 0.20 -4.80
N PHE A 51 3.13 0.94 -5.44
CA PHE A 51 2.25 0.40 -6.48
C PHE A 51 3.04 -0.15 -7.67
N LYS A 52 4.09 0.57 -8.11
CA LYS A 52 5.00 0.13 -9.16
C LYS A 52 5.66 -1.21 -8.80
N LEU A 53 6.21 -1.33 -7.59
CA LEU A 53 6.84 -2.56 -7.12
C LEU A 53 5.84 -3.74 -7.13
N VAL A 54 4.64 -3.55 -6.57
CA VAL A 54 3.62 -4.61 -6.53
C VAL A 54 3.22 -5.06 -7.93
N THR A 55 3.11 -4.12 -8.87
CA THR A 55 2.78 -4.40 -10.27
C THR A 55 3.89 -5.21 -10.95
N GLU A 56 5.15 -4.78 -10.81
CA GLU A 56 6.30 -5.48 -11.38
C GLU A 56 6.45 -6.90 -10.81
N VAL A 57 6.27 -7.08 -9.51
CA VAL A 57 6.35 -8.39 -8.85
C VAL A 57 5.20 -9.29 -9.28
N SER A 58 3.99 -8.75 -9.41
CA SER A 58 2.83 -9.51 -9.86
C SER A 58 3.00 -10.04 -11.28
N ALA A 59 3.72 -9.32 -12.14
CA ALA A 59 4.04 -9.75 -13.49
C ALA A 59 5.16 -10.81 -13.55
N LYS A 60 6.15 -10.74 -12.64
CA LYS A 60 7.37 -11.57 -12.70
C LYS A 60 7.32 -12.83 -11.82
N VAL A 61 6.61 -12.79 -10.70
CA VAL A 61 6.65 -13.85 -9.68
C VAL A 61 5.30 -14.54 -9.59
N TYR A 62 5.29 -15.88 -9.47
CA TYR A 62 4.07 -16.66 -9.33
C TYR A 62 3.90 -17.19 -7.90
N GLY A 63 2.65 -17.27 -7.45
CA GLY A 63 2.30 -17.73 -6.10
C GLY A 63 2.30 -16.60 -5.05
N PHE A 64 1.32 -16.65 -4.15
CA PHE A 64 1.08 -15.61 -3.13
C PHE A 64 2.30 -15.41 -2.22
N GLN A 65 2.82 -16.48 -1.62
CA GLN A 65 3.94 -16.43 -0.68
C GLN A 65 5.21 -15.89 -1.32
N ASN A 66 5.50 -16.27 -2.57
CA ASN A 66 6.69 -15.81 -3.28
C ASN A 66 6.60 -14.32 -3.63
N ARG A 67 5.43 -13.86 -4.08
CA ARG A 67 5.20 -12.44 -4.38
C ARG A 67 5.36 -11.58 -3.13
N ASP A 68 4.71 -11.99 -2.06
CA ASP A 68 4.76 -11.28 -0.79
C ASP A 68 6.19 -11.29 -0.20
N GLY A 69 6.88 -12.42 -0.21
CA GLY A 69 8.28 -12.52 0.21
C GLY A 69 9.21 -11.60 -0.59
N PHE A 70 9.02 -11.50 -1.92
CA PHE A 70 9.78 -10.62 -2.77
C PHE A 70 9.52 -9.13 -2.47
N VAL A 71 8.25 -8.75 -2.26
CA VAL A 71 7.88 -7.37 -1.91
C VAL A 71 8.52 -6.99 -0.58
N ARG A 72 8.41 -7.85 0.45
CA ARG A 72 8.98 -7.60 1.78
C ARG A 72 10.52 -7.52 1.74
N SER A 73 11.19 -8.42 1.03
CA SER A 73 12.65 -8.41 0.93
C SER A 73 13.16 -7.15 0.20
N THR A 74 12.45 -6.72 -0.85
CA THR A 74 12.77 -5.47 -1.56
C THR A 74 12.57 -4.26 -0.65
N TYR A 75 11.48 -4.24 0.14
CA TYR A 75 11.23 -3.15 1.08
C TYR A 75 12.30 -3.09 2.17
N PHE A 76 12.69 -4.24 2.72
CA PHE A 76 13.76 -4.35 3.72
C PHE A 76 15.12 -3.92 3.17
N SER A 77 15.47 -4.34 1.96
CA SER A 77 16.69 -3.88 1.28
C SER A 77 16.71 -2.36 1.10
N ARG A 78 15.56 -1.76 0.74
CA ARG A 78 15.43 -0.29 0.61
C ARG A 78 15.50 0.42 1.95
N SER A 79 15.00 -0.16 3.03
CA SER A 79 15.08 0.47 4.37
C SER A 79 16.49 0.45 4.96
N ILE A 80 17.38 -0.43 4.49
CA ILE A 80 18.79 -0.42 4.88
C ILE A 80 19.55 0.71 4.19
N MET A 81 19.09 1.16 3.01
CA MET A 81 19.76 2.25 2.29
C MET A 81 19.64 3.55 3.09
N PRO A 82 20.75 4.31 3.25
CA PRO A 82 20.70 5.59 3.94
C PRO A 82 19.79 6.58 3.19
N GLU A 83 19.13 7.46 3.93
CA GLU A 83 18.41 8.58 3.35
C GLU A 83 19.40 9.69 2.95
N PHE A 84 19.18 10.27 1.78
CA PHE A 84 20.01 11.36 1.25
C PHE A 84 19.10 12.50 0.80
N TYR A 85 19.44 13.73 1.16
CA TYR A 85 18.72 14.92 0.70
C TYR A 85 19.15 15.30 -0.72
N HIS A 86 20.42 15.08 -1.04
CA HIS A 86 20.98 15.39 -2.35
C HIS A 86 21.75 14.21 -2.94
N LYS A 87 21.79 14.11 -4.27
CA LYS A 87 22.52 13.06 -4.98
C LYS A 87 24.03 13.08 -4.65
N ALA A 88 24.59 14.26 -4.36
CA ALA A 88 26.00 14.43 -3.98
C ALA A 88 26.35 13.78 -2.63
N ASP A 89 25.35 13.56 -1.76
CA ASP A 89 25.56 12.94 -0.45
C ASP A 89 25.77 11.42 -0.57
N PHE A 90 25.44 10.83 -1.72
CA PHE A 90 25.66 9.42 -2.00
C PHE A 90 27.15 9.13 -2.16
N LYS A 91 27.72 8.42 -1.18
CA LYS A 91 29.08 7.92 -1.22
C LYS A 91 29.03 6.42 -1.57
N PRO A 92 29.59 5.99 -2.72
CA PRO A 92 29.70 4.58 -3.03
C PRO A 92 30.49 3.88 -1.92
N LEU A 93 30.11 2.65 -1.60
CA LEU A 93 30.93 1.82 -0.71
C LEU A 93 32.33 1.67 -1.33
N PRO A 94 33.41 1.68 -0.52
CA PRO A 94 34.75 1.44 -1.05
C PRO A 94 34.76 0.11 -1.79
N ALA A 95 35.35 0.09 -2.99
CA ALA A 95 35.61 -1.15 -3.69
C ALA A 95 36.65 -1.95 -2.91
N GLU A 96 36.39 -3.24 -2.70
CA GLU A 96 37.37 -4.20 -2.18
C GLU A 96 38.51 -4.43 -3.17
#